data_AF-A0A961FAA2-F1
#
_entry.id   AF-A0A961FAA2-F1
#
_cell.length_a   1.000
_cell.length_b   1.000
_cell.length_c   1.000
_cell.angle_alpha   90.00
_cell.angle_beta   90.00
_cell.angle_gamma   90.00
#
_symmetry.space_group_name_H-M   'P 1'
#
loop_
_entity.id
_entity.type
_entity.pdbx_description
1 polymer ?
#
loop_
_entity_poly.entity_id
_entity_poly.type
_entity_poly.pdbx_seq_one_letter_code
_entity_poly.pdbx_strand_id
1 'polypeptide(L)'
;MKEPQSNLKVRIASWFRCLAAIALCAAVPLPVAAQQATPAVADDNEGLDIQGLFEKAGALMEDSRWEDALKPLGVIIKDYGPSGFQDFGPAFGVMWYRYGFCLKNVKRFDEALEA
;
A
#
# COMPACT_ATOMS: atom_id res chain seq x y z
N MET A 1 1.67 38.82 24.81
CA MET A 1 1.54 37.60 24.00
C MET A 1 0.95 36.53 24.89
N LYS A 2 -0.16 35.91 24.45
CA LYS A 2 -1.04 35.07 25.28
C LYS A 2 -0.82 33.62 24.88
N GLU A 3 -0.51 32.78 25.87
CA GLU A 3 -0.41 31.32 25.75
C GLU A 3 -1.76 30.64 26.11
N PRO A 4 -1.87 29.30 26.05
CA PRO A 4 -2.77 28.53 25.17
C PRO A 4 -4.07 28.10 25.86
N GLN A 5 -5.06 27.59 25.11
CA GLN A 5 -6.18 26.83 25.70
C GLN A 5 -6.61 25.65 24.83
N SER A 6 -6.36 24.46 25.37
CA SER A 6 -7.06 23.21 25.09
C SER A 6 -8.54 23.31 25.47
N ASN A 7 -9.45 22.60 24.81
CA ASN A 7 -10.78 22.20 25.31
C ASN A 7 -11.37 21.18 24.30
N LEU A 8 -11.14 19.87 24.45
CA LEU A 8 -11.84 18.96 25.36
C LEU A 8 -13.36 19.21 25.43
N LYS A 9 -14.10 18.59 24.51
CA LYS A 9 -15.54 18.33 24.71
C LYS A 9 -15.73 16.82 24.88
N VAL A 10 -15.57 16.41 26.13
CA VAL A 10 -16.10 15.14 26.66
C VAL A 10 -17.38 15.47 27.42
N ARG A 11 -18.28 14.48 27.48
CA ARG A 11 -19.58 14.37 28.18
C ARG A 11 -20.74 14.53 27.20
N ILE A 12 -21.70 13.62 27.11
CA ILE A 12 -22.57 13.10 28.18
C ILE A 12 -23.08 11.71 27.71
N ALA A 13 -22.66 10.61 28.32
CA ALA A 13 -23.45 9.78 29.24
C ALA A 13 -24.91 9.49 28.82
N SER A 14 -25.19 8.25 28.39
CA SER A 14 -26.46 7.60 28.71
C SER A 14 -26.28 6.08 28.66
N TRP A 15 -25.95 5.52 29.82
CA TRP A 15 -26.12 4.10 30.10
C TRP A 15 -27.57 3.85 30.51
N PHE A 16 -28.04 2.63 30.26
CA PHE A 16 -29.32 2.04 30.65
C PHE A 16 -30.54 2.42 29.82
N ARG A 17 -30.95 1.49 28.94
CA ARG A 17 -32.24 0.81 29.14
C ARG A 17 -32.22 -0.61 28.58
N CYS A 18 -32.67 -1.50 29.45
CA CYS A 18 -32.74 -2.94 29.35
C CYS A 18 -33.80 -3.45 28.37
N LEU A 19 -33.51 -4.65 27.86
CA LEU A 19 -34.39 -5.82 27.65
C LEU A 19 -35.63 -5.74 26.75
N ALA A 20 -35.79 -6.91 26.09
CA ALA A 20 -36.97 -7.47 25.44
C ALA A 20 -37.25 -6.92 24.04
N ALA A 21 -37.55 -7.73 23.02
CA ALA A 21 -37.59 -9.17 22.83
C ALA A 21 -37.90 -9.41 21.33
N ILE A 22 -37.79 -10.66 20.91
CA ILE A 22 -38.55 -11.27 19.81
C ILE A 22 -38.09 -10.95 18.36
N ALA A 23 -37.52 -12.00 17.79
CA ALA A 23 -37.53 -12.41 16.39
C ALA A 23 -38.50 -11.67 15.46
N LEU A 24 -37.94 -11.11 14.38
CA LEU A 24 -38.59 -11.16 13.07
C LEU A 24 -37.52 -11.40 12.02
N CYS A 25 -37.56 -12.60 11.42
CA CYS A 25 -36.89 -12.87 10.17
C CYS A 25 -37.48 -11.96 9.09
N ALA A 26 -36.82 -10.84 8.82
CA ALA A 26 -37.01 -10.08 7.61
C ALA A 26 -35.64 -9.95 6.96
N ALA A 27 -35.44 -10.73 5.88
CA ALA A 27 -34.30 -10.59 5.00
C ALA A 27 -34.36 -9.19 4.37
N VAL A 28 -33.67 -8.23 4.99
CA VAL A 28 -33.41 -6.93 4.39
C VAL A 28 -32.23 -7.13 3.45
N PRO A 29 -32.38 -6.89 2.13
CA PRO A 29 -31.23 -6.88 1.25
C PRO A 29 -30.34 -5.69 1.67
N LEU A 30 -29.13 -6.01 2.14
CA LEU A 30 -28.09 -5.02 2.35
C LEU A 30 -27.85 -4.28 1.01
N PRO A 31 -27.81 -2.94 0.99
CA PRO A 31 -27.28 -2.24 -0.16
C PRO A 31 -25.80 -2.63 -0.25
N VAL A 32 -25.46 -3.38 -1.29
CA VAL A 32 -24.08 -3.54 -1.75
C VAL A 32 -23.57 -2.13 -1.99
N ALA A 33 -22.81 -1.60 -1.04
CA ALA A 33 -21.98 -0.44 -1.27
C ALA A 33 -21.08 -0.82 -2.44
N ALA A 34 -21.33 -0.20 -3.58
CA ALA A 34 -20.55 -0.37 -4.78
C ALA A 34 -19.08 -0.14 -4.41
N GLN A 35 -18.34 -1.24 -4.34
CA GLN A 35 -16.90 -1.21 -4.29
C GLN A 35 -16.49 -0.51 -5.58
N GLN A 36 -16.15 0.77 -5.49
CA GLN A 36 -15.56 1.51 -6.59
C GLN A 36 -14.26 0.79 -6.89
N ALA A 37 -14.28 -0.07 -7.90
CA ALA A 37 -13.09 -0.66 -8.47
C ALA A 37 -12.25 0.50 -8.96
N THR A 38 -11.20 0.83 -8.20
CA THR A 38 -10.12 1.67 -8.70
C THR A 38 -9.68 1.04 -10.03
N PRO A 39 -9.67 1.78 -11.14
CA PRO A 39 -9.25 1.22 -12.41
C PRO A 39 -7.85 0.65 -12.21
N ALA A 40 -7.64 -0.59 -12.67
CA ALA A 40 -6.32 -1.18 -12.73
C ALA A 40 -5.42 -0.16 -13.45
N VAL A 41 -4.48 0.42 -12.71
CA VAL A 41 -3.51 1.38 -13.23
C VAL A 41 -2.91 0.71 -14.46
N ALA A 42 -3.16 1.29 -15.65
CA ALA A 42 -2.59 0.81 -16.89
C ALA A 42 -1.07 0.68 -16.68
N ASP A 43 -0.47 -0.38 -17.23
CA ASP A 43 0.96 -0.64 -17.08
C ASP A 43 1.76 0.43 -17.86
N ASP A 44 1.94 1.58 -17.22
CA ASP A 44 2.62 2.77 -17.73
C ASP A 44 4.14 2.68 -17.50
N ASN A 45 4.68 1.47 -17.44
CA ASN A 45 6.11 1.19 -17.35
C ASN A 45 6.78 1.09 -18.73
N GLU A 46 5.99 1.03 -19.80
CA GLU A 46 6.48 0.83 -21.16
C GLU A 46 7.36 2.00 -21.62
N GLY A 47 8.57 1.69 -22.09
CA GLY A 47 9.53 2.68 -22.60
C GLY A 47 10.34 3.43 -21.54
N LEU A 48 10.14 3.15 -20.25
CA LEU A 48 11.00 3.69 -19.19
C LEU A 48 12.30 2.88 -19.10
N ASP A 49 13.42 3.59 -18.93
CA ASP A 49 14.69 2.98 -18.59
C ASP A 49 14.77 2.66 -17.08
N ILE A 50 15.86 2.01 -16.66
CA ILE A 50 16.07 1.63 -15.26
C ILE A 50 15.94 2.81 -14.28
N GLN A 51 16.38 4.01 -14.68
CA GLN A 51 16.32 5.20 -13.84
C GLN A 51 14.87 5.68 -13.70
N GLY A 52 14.13 5.80 -14.81
CA GLY A 52 12.73 6.20 -14.81
C GLY A 52 11.84 5.22 -14.03
N LEU A 53 12.09 3.91 -14.16
CA LEU A 53 11.41 2.89 -13.36
C LEU A 53 11.70 3.05 -11.87
N PHE A 54 12.95 3.33 -11.50
CA PHE A 54 13.35 3.48 -10.10
C PHE A 54 12.76 4.74 -9.45
N GLU A 55 12.76 5.87 -10.17
CA GLU A 55 12.14 7.11 -9.72
C GLU A 55 10.63 6.93 -9.51
N LYS A 56 9.96 6.29 -10.47
CA LYS A 56 8.54 5.96 -10.36
C LYS A 56 8.24 5.05 -9.18
N ALA A 57 9.05 4.01 -8.96
CA ALA A 57 8.94 3.16 -7.78
C ALA A 57 9.08 3.98 -6.49
N GLY A 58 10.07 4.88 -6.43
CA GLY A 58 10.27 5.80 -5.31
C GLY A 58 9.04 6.65 -5.00
N ALA A 59 8.45 7.29 -6.02
CA ALA A 59 7.24 8.09 -5.84
C ALA A 59 6.06 7.26 -5.30
N LEU A 60 5.86 6.05 -5.84
CA LEU A 60 4.82 5.13 -5.35
C LEU A 60 5.06 4.70 -3.90
N MET A 61 6.32 4.49 -3.51
CA MET A 61 6.70 4.18 -2.14
C MET A 61 6.46 5.36 -1.19
N GLU A 62 6.77 6.58 -1.60
CA GLU A 62 6.50 7.81 -0.82
C GLU A 62 4.99 7.98 -0.56
N ASP A 63 4.16 7.63 -1.55
CA ASP A 63 2.70 7.60 -1.44
C ASP A 63 2.14 6.38 -0.69
N SER A 64 3.01 5.52 -0.14
CA SER A 64 2.64 4.24 0.51
C SER A 64 1.83 3.28 -0.39
N ARG A 65 1.95 3.41 -1.70
CA ARG A 65 1.32 2.54 -2.71
C ARG A 65 2.24 1.34 -3.00
N TRP A 66 2.44 0.51 -1.99
CA TRP A 66 3.44 -0.56 -1.99
C TRP A 66 3.20 -1.59 -3.10
N GLU A 67 1.97 -2.05 -3.31
CA GLU A 67 1.63 -3.00 -4.39
C GLU A 67 1.92 -2.42 -5.78
N ASP A 68 1.68 -1.14 -5.99
CA ASP A 68 1.97 -0.50 -7.27
C ASP A 68 3.49 -0.32 -7.45
N ALA A 69 4.22 0.03 -6.39
CA ALA A 69 5.68 0.17 -6.43
C ALA A 69 6.40 -1.12 -6.83
N LEU A 70 5.83 -2.29 -6.52
CA LEU A 70 6.36 -3.58 -6.93
C LEU A 70 6.39 -3.76 -8.46
N LYS A 71 5.52 -3.07 -9.21
CA LYS A 71 5.46 -3.21 -10.68
C LYS A 71 6.74 -2.71 -11.36
N PRO A 72 7.14 -1.43 -11.24
CA PRO A 72 8.40 -0.96 -11.84
C PRO A 72 9.63 -1.66 -11.26
N LEU A 73 9.67 -1.95 -9.95
CA LEU A 73 10.78 -2.70 -9.34
C LEU A 73 10.89 -4.13 -9.90
N GLY A 74 9.76 -4.79 -10.13
CA GLY A 74 9.71 -6.11 -10.75
C GLY A 74 10.22 -6.11 -12.18
N VAL A 75 9.92 -5.06 -12.96
CA VAL A 75 10.50 -4.87 -14.31
C VAL A 75 12.02 -4.71 -14.22
N ILE A 76 12.52 -3.86 -13.30
CA ILE A 76 13.97 -3.68 -13.09
C ILE A 76 14.65 -5.02 -12.79
N ILE A 77 14.11 -5.79 -11.84
CA ILE A 77 14.66 -7.08 -11.43
C ILE A 77 14.62 -8.09 -12.58
N LYS A 78 13.52 -8.14 -13.32
CA LYS A 78 13.36 -9.09 -14.43
C LYS A 78 14.32 -8.79 -15.58
N ASP A 79 14.40 -7.54 -16.00
CA ASP A 79 15.09 -7.16 -17.24
C ASP A 79 16.57 -6.89 -17.01
N TYR A 80 16.94 -6.38 -15.83
CA TYR A 80 18.33 -6.05 -15.49
C TYR A 80 18.93 -6.98 -14.43
N GLY A 81 18.14 -7.79 -13.72
CA GLY A 81 18.64 -8.67 -12.66
C GLY A 81 19.77 -9.63 -13.07
N PRO A 82 19.71 -10.27 -14.25
CA PRO A 82 20.76 -11.23 -14.67
C PRO A 82 22.16 -10.63 -14.80
N SER A 83 22.29 -9.35 -15.15
CA SER A 83 23.58 -8.65 -15.31
C SER A 83 23.75 -7.44 -14.38
N GLY A 84 22.75 -7.14 -13.54
CA GLY A 84 22.66 -5.86 -12.85
C GLY A 84 23.81 -5.60 -11.88
N PHE A 85 24.33 -6.64 -11.25
CA PHE A 85 25.53 -6.50 -10.41
C PHE A 85 26.79 -6.21 -11.23
N GLN A 86 26.92 -6.81 -12.42
CA GLN A 86 28.06 -6.58 -13.31
C GLN A 86 28.01 -5.17 -13.93
N ASP A 87 26.82 -4.73 -14.35
CA ASP A 87 26.63 -3.48 -15.08
C ASP A 87 26.58 -2.25 -14.16
N PHE A 88 25.95 -2.39 -12.98
CA PHE A 88 25.72 -1.27 -12.04
C PHE A 88 26.43 -1.45 -10.69
N GLY A 89 27.08 -2.58 -10.46
CA GLY A 89 27.82 -2.84 -9.23
C GLY A 89 26.92 -2.99 -8.00
N PRO A 90 27.48 -2.72 -6.79
CA PRO A 90 26.74 -2.81 -5.53
C PRO A 90 25.50 -1.91 -5.46
N ALA A 91 25.42 -0.85 -6.28
CA ALA A 91 24.26 0.04 -6.33
C ALA A 91 22.99 -0.69 -6.80
N PHE A 92 23.12 -1.74 -7.62
CA PHE A 92 21.98 -2.57 -8.04
C PHE A 92 21.30 -3.26 -6.87
N GLY A 93 22.03 -3.54 -5.78
CA GLY A 93 21.47 -4.11 -4.55
C GLY A 93 20.38 -3.23 -3.92
N VAL A 94 20.38 -1.93 -4.18
CA VAL A 94 19.31 -1.02 -3.71
C VAL A 94 17.97 -1.36 -4.36
N MET A 95 17.97 -1.86 -5.61
CA MET A 95 16.76 -2.26 -6.34
C MET A 95 16.10 -3.45 -5.65
N TRP A 96 16.88 -4.49 -5.36
CA TRP A 96 16.47 -5.67 -4.61
C TRP A 96 15.99 -5.30 -3.20
N TYR A 97 16.75 -4.48 -2.48
CA TYR A 97 16.36 -4.00 -1.15
C TYR A 97 14.99 -3.30 -1.17
N ARG A 98 14.74 -2.39 -2.12
CA ARG A 98 13.45 -1.71 -2.22
C ARG A 98 12.32 -2.66 -2.60
N TYR A 99 12.58 -3.64 -3.47
CA TYR A 99 11.61 -4.67 -3.82
C TYR A 99 11.22 -5.51 -2.59
N GLY A 100 12.19 -6.04 -1.86
CA GLY A 100 11.96 -6.76 -0.60
C GLY A 100 11.27 -5.90 0.46
N PHE A 101 11.64 -4.62 0.57
CA PHE A 101 10.97 -3.68 1.46
C PHE A 101 9.49 -3.50 1.10
N CYS A 102 9.16 -3.35 -0.19
CA CYS A 102 7.77 -3.26 -0.65
C CYS A 102 7.01 -4.56 -0.35
N LEU A 103 7.61 -5.73 -0.64
CA LEU A 103 7.04 -7.04 -0.33
C LEU A 103 6.71 -7.19 1.17
N LYS A 104 7.62 -6.75 2.04
CA LYS A 104 7.42 -6.74 3.49
C LYS A 104 6.27 -5.82 3.92
N ASN A 105 6.10 -4.65 3.29
CA ASN A 105 4.99 -3.74 3.62
C ASN A 105 3.62 -4.29 3.17
N VAL A 106 3.58 -5.09 2.10
CA VAL A 106 2.37 -5.81 1.65
C VAL A 106 2.21 -7.20 2.29
N LYS A 107 3.04 -7.52 3.30
CA LYS A 107 3.02 -8.77 4.08
C LYS A 107 3.31 -10.05 3.27
N ARG A 108 4.01 -9.93 2.13
CA ARG A 108 4.55 -11.06 1.35
C ARG A 108 5.94 -11.42 1.87
N PHE A 109 5.99 -11.96 3.09
CA PHE A 109 7.25 -12.10 3.84
C PHE A 109 8.22 -13.10 3.23
N ASP A 110 7.73 -14.22 2.70
CA ASP A 110 8.59 -15.25 2.12
C ASP A 110 9.34 -14.69 0.91
N GLU A 111 8.62 -14.02 0.00
CA GLU A 111 9.21 -13.36 -1.16
C GLU A 111 10.13 -12.20 -0.76
N ALA A 112 9.85 -11.51 0.35
CA ALA A 112 10.70 -10.44 0.85
C ALA A 112 12.05 -10.95 1.38
N LEU A 113 12.14 -12.21 1.81
CA LEU A 113 13.39 -12.85 2.26
C LEU A 113 14.21 -13.41 1.11
N GLU A 114 13.54 -13.74 -0.01
CA GLU A 114 14.20 -14.20 -1.25
C GLU A 114 14.82 -13.04 -2.05
N ALA A 115 14.32 -11.82 -1.84
CA ALA A 115 14.79 -10.58 -2.47
C ALA A 115 16.07 -10.03 -1.81
#